data_AF-A0A1H8BE32-F1
#
_entry.id   AF-A0A1H8BE32-F1
#
_cell.length_a   1.000
_cell.length_b   1.000
_cell.length_c   1.000
_cell.angle_alpha   90.00
_cell.angle_beta   90.00
_cell.angle_gamma   90.00
#
_symmetry.space_group_name_H-M   'P 1'
#
loop_
_entity.id
_entity.type
_entity.pdbx_description
1 polymer ?
#
loop_
_entity_poly.entity_id
_entity_poly.type
_entity_poly.pdbx_seq_one_letter_code
_entity_poly.pdbx_strand_id
1 'polypeptide(L)'
;MTAPARILAGGDAELRVRHQQLVQALDEEFLGLVDWAWDLRVVTFPKEHPVLGIADCPVPGCVRGRTGGAVCDACTHRWKASGIALEEFVRLPSPGNRVVGQLICEVPGCPRPRLSPGWRLCSGHHYQRTAKLELTVEAFLAHPKVVPLTAPDVCQVASCFWLCDGPGSRYCRAHQARLAAAKRDGHFDGDEPKWQATETSPAIDRRVSLRGLPERLVAELLYGLQVRTESEIRTWDYTLRQVANRLRAMQATDIETLSDERVRTCGMSDLSRGFLLGVRSAARRLGSDPETECRKDVWDMAVFGHGGRLHFTKIDQPELREAAKIWAYDELPRRRGKKVTSAVQVPVNALGLLSESLSLQRPDQGRHIEQWSRQDIVAFLNRLAYLQHSGAMSHRTRQTTVEYVRHVLNRMRAMSGCVGENGERLLVSPGIGCWFRCPEMLMRTDSA
;
A
#
# COMPACT_ATOMS: atom_id res chain seq x y z
N MET A 1 -11.09 -22.98 1.06
CA MET A 1 -10.45 -23.34 2.36
C MET A 1 -10.80 -22.26 3.39
N THR A 2 -11.61 -22.58 4.40
CA THR A 2 -12.19 -21.58 5.32
C THR A 2 -11.15 -20.92 6.24
N ALA A 3 -11.05 -19.59 6.19
CA ALA A 3 -10.29 -18.78 7.14
C ALA A 3 -10.77 -19.08 8.58
N PRO A 4 -9.88 -19.35 9.54
CA PRO A 4 -10.31 -19.59 10.91
C PRO A 4 -10.83 -18.29 11.50
N ALA A 5 -12.11 -18.29 11.88
CA ALA A 5 -12.74 -17.26 12.69
C ALA A 5 -12.15 -17.29 14.10
N ARG A 6 -10.94 -16.77 14.30
CA ARG A 6 -10.47 -16.38 15.63
C ARG A 6 -11.16 -15.07 15.99
N ILE A 7 -12.25 -15.21 16.74
CA ILE A 7 -13.03 -14.12 17.31
C ILE A 7 -12.09 -13.28 18.17
N LEU A 8 -11.75 -12.08 17.69
CA LEU A 8 -11.11 -11.03 18.47
C LEU A 8 -12.09 -10.60 19.56
N ALA A 9 -11.90 -11.09 20.78
CA ALA A 9 -12.52 -10.50 21.96
C ALA A 9 -11.88 -9.13 22.20
N GLY A 10 -12.65 -8.06 22.01
CA GLY A 10 -12.30 -6.71 22.50
C GLY A 10 -11.74 -5.68 21.51
N GLY A 11 -11.79 -5.92 20.19
CA GLY A 11 -11.45 -4.91 19.17
C GLY A 11 -12.69 -4.28 18.52
N ASP A 12 -12.66 -2.97 18.29
CA ASP A 12 -13.73 -2.15 17.70
C ASP A 12 -14.52 -2.88 16.59
N ALA A 13 -15.84 -2.88 16.66
CA ALA A 13 -16.70 -3.64 15.74
C ALA A 13 -16.45 -3.25 14.28
N GLU A 14 -16.13 -1.98 14.04
CA GLU A 14 -15.80 -1.43 12.74
C GLU A 14 -14.51 -2.04 12.15
N LEU A 15 -13.45 -2.18 12.96
CA LEU A 15 -12.19 -2.80 12.53
C LEU A 15 -12.39 -4.25 12.11
N ARG A 16 -13.29 -4.98 12.81
CA ARG A 16 -13.65 -6.37 12.48
C ARG A 16 -14.40 -6.46 11.15
N VAL A 17 -15.38 -5.61 10.93
CA VAL A 17 -16.12 -5.56 9.65
C VAL A 17 -15.17 -5.25 8.50
N ARG A 18 -14.32 -4.24 8.68
CA ARG A 18 -13.39 -3.79 7.63
C ARG A 18 -12.38 -4.90 7.32
N HIS A 19 -11.85 -5.61 8.32
CA HIS A 19 -10.99 -6.79 8.12
C HIS A 19 -11.71 -7.89 7.31
N GLN A 20 -12.95 -8.22 7.67
CA GLN A 20 -13.73 -9.24 6.96
C GLN A 20 -13.95 -8.88 5.49
N GLN A 21 -14.25 -7.61 5.18
CA GLN A 21 -14.39 -7.14 3.79
C GLN A 21 -13.13 -7.39 2.96
N LEU A 22 -11.95 -7.07 3.51
CA LEU A 22 -10.68 -7.33 2.81
C LEU A 22 -10.45 -8.82 2.59
N VAL A 23 -10.70 -9.64 3.61
CA VAL A 23 -10.51 -11.09 3.52
C VAL A 23 -11.47 -11.71 2.50
N GLN A 24 -12.73 -11.24 2.44
CA GLN A 24 -13.70 -11.69 1.45
C GLN A 24 -13.36 -11.28 0.02
N ALA A 25 -12.61 -10.19 -0.15
CA ALA A 25 -12.15 -9.72 -1.46
C ALA A 25 -10.88 -10.44 -1.95
N LEU A 26 -10.25 -11.28 -1.13
CA LEU A 26 -9.10 -12.08 -1.53
C LEU A 26 -9.55 -13.27 -2.37
N ASP A 27 -8.91 -13.44 -3.52
CA ASP A 27 -9.15 -14.55 -4.43
C ASP A 27 -8.38 -15.80 -3.98
N GLU A 28 -9.03 -16.98 -3.98
CA GLU A 28 -8.39 -18.24 -3.58
C GLU A 28 -7.26 -18.65 -4.53
N GLU A 29 -7.35 -18.37 -5.83
CA GLU A 29 -6.29 -18.59 -6.82
C GLU A 29 -5.07 -17.72 -6.51
N PHE A 30 -5.28 -16.45 -6.17
CA PHE A 30 -4.19 -15.56 -5.75
C PHE A 30 -3.51 -16.06 -4.46
N LEU A 31 -4.29 -16.49 -3.47
CA LEU A 31 -3.73 -17.04 -2.24
C LEU A 31 -2.93 -18.31 -2.51
N GLY A 32 -3.38 -19.16 -3.43
CA GLY A 32 -2.63 -20.33 -3.92
C GLY A 32 -1.34 -19.95 -4.64
N LEU A 33 -1.38 -18.94 -5.51
CA LEU A 33 -0.23 -18.43 -6.27
C LEU A 33 0.93 -18.01 -5.36
N VAL A 34 0.62 -17.41 -4.21
CA VAL A 34 1.63 -16.94 -3.24
C VAL A 34 1.88 -17.91 -2.08
N ASP A 35 1.36 -19.14 -2.17
CA ASP A 35 1.48 -20.21 -1.16
C ASP A 35 1.07 -19.71 0.25
N TRP A 36 -0.01 -18.93 0.32
CA TRP A 36 -0.46 -18.32 1.57
C TRP A 36 -1.19 -19.31 2.46
N ALA A 37 -0.76 -19.37 3.72
CA ALA A 37 -1.47 -20.06 4.78
C ALA A 37 -1.61 -19.14 6.01
N TRP A 38 -2.83 -19.05 6.55
CA TRP A 38 -3.19 -18.12 7.64
C TRP A 38 -2.48 -18.40 8.98
N ASP A 39 -2.09 -19.64 9.21
CA ASP A 39 -1.33 -20.10 10.38
C ASP A 39 0.17 -19.76 10.25
N LEU A 40 0.73 -19.92 9.05
CA LEU A 40 2.13 -19.61 8.77
C LEU A 40 2.37 -18.11 8.68
N ARG A 41 1.46 -17.39 8.02
CA ARG A 41 1.54 -15.96 7.66
C ARG A 41 2.82 -15.59 6.91
N VAL A 42 3.18 -16.42 5.94
CA VAL A 42 4.34 -16.22 5.06
C VAL A 42 3.87 -16.19 3.63
N VAL A 43 4.27 -15.16 2.88
CA VAL A 43 4.05 -15.04 1.44
C VAL A 43 5.27 -15.63 0.73
N THR A 44 5.07 -16.56 -0.18
CA THR A 44 6.13 -17.10 -1.05
C THR A 44 5.97 -16.54 -2.46
N PHE A 45 6.98 -15.82 -2.94
CA PHE A 45 6.99 -15.30 -4.30
C PHE A 45 7.31 -16.44 -5.28
N PRO A 46 6.44 -16.71 -6.28
CA PRO A 46 6.69 -17.71 -7.31
C PRO A 46 7.94 -17.34 -8.13
N LYS A 47 8.62 -18.29 -8.76
CA LYS A 47 9.85 -17.98 -9.54
C LYS A 47 9.56 -17.34 -10.89
N GLU A 48 8.61 -17.93 -11.61
CA GLU A 48 8.40 -17.69 -13.05
C GLU A 48 7.22 -16.75 -13.33
N HIS A 49 6.62 -16.16 -12.29
CA HIS A 49 5.49 -15.26 -12.47
C HIS A 49 5.92 -13.93 -13.10
N PRO A 50 5.19 -13.38 -14.09
CA PRO A 50 5.62 -12.19 -14.83
C PRO A 50 5.84 -10.96 -13.94
N VAL A 51 4.99 -10.79 -12.91
CA VAL A 51 5.01 -9.58 -12.06
C VAL A 51 5.45 -9.81 -10.62
N LEU A 52 5.50 -11.08 -10.19
CA LEU A 52 5.96 -11.46 -8.83
C LEU A 52 7.28 -12.23 -8.87
N GLY A 53 7.63 -12.84 -10.00
CA GLY A 53 8.75 -13.77 -10.06
C GLY A 53 10.09 -13.11 -10.25
N ILE A 54 11.10 -13.59 -9.55
CA ILE A 54 12.49 -13.16 -9.75
C ILE A 54 13.20 -14.33 -10.41
N ALA A 55 13.66 -14.12 -11.65
CA ALA A 55 14.40 -15.15 -12.36
C ALA A 55 15.64 -15.55 -11.56
N ASP A 56 15.95 -16.84 -11.51
CA ASP A 56 17.14 -17.32 -10.81
C ASP A 56 18.42 -16.79 -11.47
N CYS A 57 19.48 -16.66 -10.67
CA CYS A 57 20.81 -16.40 -11.18
C CYS A 57 21.31 -17.64 -11.95
N PRO A 58 21.82 -17.49 -13.19
CA PRO A 58 22.25 -18.63 -14.02
C PRO A 58 23.53 -19.31 -13.52
N VAL A 59 24.22 -18.74 -12.52
CA VAL A 59 25.45 -19.31 -11.95
C VAL A 59 25.12 -20.61 -11.17
N PRO A 60 25.76 -21.75 -11.49
CA PRO A 60 25.57 -23.02 -10.80
C PRO A 60 25.74 -22.89 -9.28
N GLY A 61 24.79 -23.45 -8.53
CA GLY A 61 24.77 -23.37 -7.07
C GLY A 61 24.36 -22.01 -6.49
N CYS A 62 24.00 -21.02 -7.32
CA CYS A 62 23.48 -19.75 -6.85
C CYS A 62 21.95 -19.79 -6.67
N VAL A 63 21.48 -19.72 -5.42
CA VAL A 63 20.05 -19.69 -5.09
C VAL A 63 19.40 -18.30 -5.08
N ARG A 64 20.07 -17.26 -5.62
CA ARG A 64 19.56 -15.88 -5.58
C ARG A 64 18.88 -15.52 -6.90
N GLY A 65 17.84 -14.70 -6.83
CA GLY A 65 17.24 -14.10 -8.02
C GLY A 65 18.04 -12.94 -8.61
N ARG A 66 17.86 -12.66 -9.91
CA ARG A 66 18.44 -11.53 -10.65
C ARG A 66 17.39 -10.45 -10.95
N THR A 67 17.72 -9.20 -10.64
CA THR A 67 16.88 -8.02 -10.86
C THR A 67 17.38 -7.26 -12.08
N GLY A 68 16.88 -7.62 -13.27
CA GLY A 68 17.18 -6.93 -14.55
C GLY A 68 18.57 -7.19 -15.16
N GLY A 69 19.52 -7.71 -14.39
CA GLY A 69 20.85 -8.10 -14.86
C GLY A 69 20.94 -9.53 -15.43
N ALA A 70 22.10 -9.86 -16.00
CA ALA A 70 22.40 -11.21 -16.45
C ALA A 70 22.60 -12.21 -15.29
N VAL A 71 23.12 -11.71 -14.15
CA VAL A 71 23.30 -12.45 -12.88
C VAL A 71 22.80 -11.59 -11.71
N CYS A 72 22.66 -12.18 -10.51
CA CYS A 72 22.29 -11.42 -9.31
C CYS A 72 23.39 -10.45 -8.86
N ASP A 73 23.06 -9.41 -8.08
CA ASP A 73 24.01 -8.35 -7.69
C ASP A 73 25.30 -8.86 -7.05
N ALA A 74 25.21 -9.88 -6.20
CA ALA A 74 26.40 -10.47 -5.59
C ALA A 74 27.27 -11.21 -6.60
N CYS A 75 26.66 -11.91 -7.57
CA CYS A 75 27.38 -12.53 -8.67
C CYS A 75 27.93 -11.46 -9.63
N THR A 76 27.24 -10.33 -9.81
CA THR A 76 27.73 -9.18 -10.59
C THR A 76 29.02 -8.62 -9.99
N HIS A 77 29.08 -8.43 -8.67
CA HIS A 77 30.31 -7.97 -8.01
C HIS A 77 31.45 -8.98 -8.17
N ARG A 78 31.16 -10.28 -8.00
CA ARG A 78 32.17 -11.33 -8.16
C ARG A 78 32.67 -11.45 -9.60
N TRP A 79 31.76 -11.36 -10.56
CA TRP A 79 32.09 -11.35 -11.98
C TRP A 79 32.99 -10.18 -12.34
N LYS A 80 32.61 -8.96 -11.96
CA LYS A 80 33.42 -7.76 -12.18
C LYS A 80 34.81 -7.87 -11.55
N ALA A 81 34.91 -8.46 -10.35
CA ALA A 81 36.19 -8.66 -9.68
C ALA A 81 37.06 -9.76 -10.35
N SER A 82 36.45 -10.74 -11.01
CA SER A 82 37.18 -11.83 -11.66
C SER A 82 37.84 -11.47 -12.99
N GLY A 83 37.36 -10.41 -13.67
CA GLY A 83 37.92 -9.95 -14.94
C GLY A 83 37.68 -10.87 -16.15
N ILE A 84 36.98 -11.98 -15.98
CA ILE A 84 36.65 -12.93 -17.06
C ILE A 84 35.35 -12.57 -17.79
N ALA A 85 35.16 -13.14 -18.98
CA ALA A 85 33.92 -12.98 -19.74
C ALA A 85 32.72 -13.57 -18.99
N LEU A 86 31.52 -13.01 -19.21
CA LEU A 86 30.32 -13.43 -18.50
C LEU A 86 29.96 -14.89 -18.79
N GLU A 87 30.11 -15.30 -20.05
CA GLU A 87 29.82 -16.65 -20.54
C GLU A 87 30.68 -17.72 -19.85
N GLU A 88 31.91 -17.34 -19.50
CA GLU A 88 32.84 -18.17 -18.74
C GLU A 88 32.49 -18.13 -17.25
N PHE A 89 32.18 -16.95 -16.71
CA PHE A 89 31.81 -16.77 -15.31
C PHE A 89 30.56 -17.56 -14.90
N VAL A 90 29.54 -17.59 -15.75
CA VAL A 90 28.29 -18.33 -15.45
C VAL A 90 28.50 -19.84 -15.44
N ARG A 91 29.63 -20.37 -15.89
CA ARG A 91 29.98 -21.80 -15.76
C ARG A 91 30.71 -22.10 -14.45
N LEU A 92 31.25 -21.08 -13.79
CA LEU A 92 31.92 -21.25 -12.51
C LEU A 92 30.87 -21.48 -11.40
N PRO A 93 31.01 -22.54 -10.59
CA PRO A 93 30.12 -22.73 -9.46
C PRO A 93 30.27 -21.56 -8.50
N SER A 94 29.14 -21.07 -7.97
CA SER A 94 29.19 -20.11 -6.89
C SER A 94 29.89 -20.77 -5.69
N PRO A 95 30.96 -20.17 -5.12
CA PRO A 95 31.53 -20.67 -3.87
C PRO A 95 30.39 -20.68 -2.86
N GLY A 96 30.06 -21.89 -2.39
CA GLY A 96 28.75 -22.28 -1.86
C GLY A 96 27.98 -21.12 -1.25
N ASN A 97 26.88 -20.73 -1.88
CA ASN A 97 26.00 -19.76 -1.26
C ASN A 97 25.61 -20.32 0.12
N ARG A 98 25.67 -19.45 1.15
CA ARG A 98 25.03 -19.73 2.43
C ARG A 98 23.60 -20.15 2.10
N VAL A 99 23.27 -21.42 2.31
CA VAL A 99 21.90 -21.91 2.12
C VAL A 99 21.01 -20.96 2.90
N VAL A 100 20.06 -20.35 2.20
CA VAL A 100 19.19 -19.34 2.76
C VAL A 100 18.05 -20.08 3.46
N GLY A 101 18.02 -20.02 4.78
CA GLY A 101 17.03 -20.72 5.59
C GLY A 101 17.64 -21.65 6.63
N GLN A 102 16.78 -22.40 7.30
CA GLN A 102 17.15 -23.33 8.34
C GLN A 102 17.10 -24.76 7.79
N LEU A 103 18.28 -25.36 7.58
CA LEU A 103 18.38 -26.78 7.23
C LEU A 103 18.20 -27.64 8.48
N ILE A 104 17.69 -28.86 8.31
CA ILE A 104 17.45 -29.83 9.38
C ILE A 104 18.60 -30.84 9.49
N CYS A 105 18.88 -31.31 10.70
CA CYS A 105 19.92 -32.31 11.01
C CYS A 105 19.82 -33.55 10.11
N GLU A 106 20.97 -34.08 9.68
CA GLU A 106 21.02 -35.29 8.86
C GLU A 106 20.82 -36.59 9.63
N VAL A 107 20.80 -36.56 10.97
CA VAL A 107 20.40 -37.72 11.76
C VAL A 107 18.95 -38.05 11.40
N PRO A 108 18.66 -39.27 10.89
CA PRO A 108 17.32 -39.64 10.46
C PRO A 108 16.27 -39.38 11.55
N GLY A 109 15.19 -38.69 11.16
CA GLY A 109 14.09 -38.35 12.06
C GLY A 109 14.38 -37.21 13.06
N CYS A 110 15.56 -36.58 13.03
CA CYS A 110 15.88 -35.46 13.90
C CYS A 110 15.34 -34.15 13.31
N PRO A 111 14.33 -33.50 13.92
CA PRO A 111 13.74 -32.25 13.44
C PRO A 111 14.56 -31.00 13.79
N ARG A 112 15.74 -31.15 14.42
CA ARG A 112 16.52 -30.02 14.91
C ARG A 112 17.27 -29.31 13.79
N PRO A 113 17.41 -27.98 13.86
CA PRO A 113 18.15 -27.24 12.85
C PRO A 113 19.66 -27.53 12.91
N ARG A 114 20.31 -27.50 11.75
CA ARG A 114 21.77 -27.61 11.63
C ARG A 114 22.47 -26.40 12.25
N LEU A 115 23.68 -26.61 12.76
CA LEU A 115 24.48 -25.55 13.38
C LEU A 115 24.74 -24.39 12.41
N SER A 116 25.01 -24.71 11.14
CA SER A 116 25.11 -23.75 10.05
C SER A 116 24.83 -24.45 8.70
N PRO A 117 24.61 -23.70 7.61
CA PRO A 117 24.40 -24.26 6.28
C PRO A 117 25.47 -25.25 5.79
N GLY A 118 26.74 -25.02 6.15
CA GLY A 118 27.85 -25.91 5.77
C GLY A 118 28.02 -27.12 6.68
N TRP A 119 27.18 -27.26 7.70
CA TRP A 119 27.25 -28.35 8.67
C TRP A 119 26.16 -29.36 8.38
N ARG A 120 26.38 -30.61 8.79
CA ARG A 120 25.45 -31.74 8.59
C ARG A 120 24.58 -32.03 9.81
N LEU A 121 25.00 -31.59 10.99
CA LEU A 121 24.38 -31.94 12.29
C LEU A 121 23.83 -30.70 13.03
N CYS A 122 22.85 -30.92 13.92
CA CYS A 122 22.43 -29.92 14.89
C CYS A 122 23.47 -29.72 16.01
N SER A 123 23.31 -28.68 16.84
CA SER A 123 24.21 -28.39 17.96
C SER A 123 24.35 -29.57 18.94
N GLY A 124 23.25 -30.23 19.30
CA GLY A 124 23.23 -31.37 20.21
C GLY A 124 23.95 -32.60 19.65
N HIS A 125 23.66 -32.98 18.40
CA HIS A 125 24.34 -34.10 17.73
C HIS A 125 25.79 -33.80 17.43
N HIS A 126 26.12 -32.55 17.11
CA HIS A 126 27.51 -32.14 16.96
C HIS A 126 28.28 -32.30 18.28
N TYR A 127 27.73 -31.84 19.40
CA TYR A 127 28.33 -32.02 20.72
C TYR A 127 28.49 -33.49 21.08
N GLN A 128 27.46 -34.33 20.84
CA GLN A 128 27.56 -35.77 21.06
C GLN A 128 28.68 -36.40 20.22
N ARG A 129 28.80 -36.00 18.94
CA ARG A 129 29.85 -36.48 18.04
C ARG A 129 31.24 -36.08 18.55
N THR A 130 31.46 -34.81 18.87
CA THR A 130 32.82 -34.32 19.17
C THR A 130 33.26 -34.51 20.61
N ALA A 131 32.34 -34.45 21.58
CA ALA A 131 32.67 -34.48 23.00
C ALA A 131 32.40 -35.82 23.68
N LYS A 132 31.66 -36.74 23.05
CA LYS A 132 31.31 -38.05 23.66
C LYS A 132 31.77 -39.25 22.86
N LEU A 133 31.66 -39.20 21.53
CA LEU A 133 31.98 -40.35 20.67
C LEU A 133 33.27 -40.19 19.86
N GLU A 134 33.70 -38.94 19.63
CA GLU A 134 34.90 -38.58 18.86
C GLU A 134 34.97 -39.23 17.47
N LEU A 135 33.82 -39.26 16.78
CA LEU A 135 33.67 -39.90 15.46
C LEU A 135 33.67 -38.90 14.30
N THR A 136 33.98 -39.40 13.09
CA THR A 136 33.69 -38.69 11.84
C THR A 136 32.17 -38.50 11.65
N VAL A 137 31.74 -37.61 10.74
CA VAL A 137 30.28 -37.43 10.50
C VAL A 137 29.66 -38.73 10.01
N GLU A 138 30.31 -39.40 9.07
CA GLU A 138 29.84 -40.60 8.41
C GLU A 138 29.72 -41.76 9.41
N ALA A 139 30.75 -41.96 10.25
CA ALA A 139 30.72 -42.96 11.30
C ALA A 139 29.66 -42.63 12.37
N PHE A 140 29.47 -41.35 12.71
CA PHE A 140 28.43 -40.91 13.64
C PHE A 140 27.02 -41.17 13.13
N LEU A 141 26.74 -40.87 11.85
CA LEU A 141 25.41 -41.08 11.27
C LEU A 141 25.03 -42.58 11.19
N ALA A 142 26.03 -43.46 11.06
CA ALA A 142 25.83 -44.91 11.08
C ALA A 142 25.83 -45.51 12.51
N HIS A 143 26.10 -44.71 13.55
CA HIS A 143 26.34 -45.24 14.88
C HIS A 143 25.03 -45.59 15.62
N PRO A 144 24.89 -46.80 16.20
CA PRO A 144 23.62 -47.28 16.75
C PRO A 144 23.10 -46.49 17.97
N LYS A 145 23.99 -45.79 18.68
CA LYS A 145 23.61 -44.90 19.81
C LYS A 145 23.14 -43.50 19.38
N VAL A 146 23.11 -43.21 18.08
CA VAL A 146 22.67 -41.90 17.57
C VAL A 146 21.17 -41.99 17.26
N VAL A 147 20.40 -41.36 18.15
CA VAL A 147 18.94 -41.30 18.07
C VAL A 147 18.49 -39.87 17.75
N PRO A 148 17.34 -39.68 17.09
CA PRO A 148 16.79 -38.35 16.86
C PRO A 148 16.49 -37.63 18.19
N LEU A 149 16.71 -36.32 18.21
CA LEU A 149 16.38 -35.47 19.35
C LEU A 149 15.00 -34.86 19.16
N THR A 150 14.34 -34.44 20.24
CA THR A 150 13.03 -33.77 20.16
C THR A 150 13.10 -32.44 19.43
N ALA A 151 12.02 -32.04 18.75
CA ALA A 151 11.93 -30.71 18.13
C ALA A 151 12.08 -29.62 19.19
N PRO A 152 12.87 -28.56 18.92
CA PRO A 152 12.89 -27.38 19.76
C PRO A 152 11.64 -26.54 19.51
N ASP A 153 11.36 -25.60 20.41
CA ASP A 153 10.31 -24.61 20.21
C ASP A 153 10.60 -23.68 19.02
N VAL A 154 9.59 -22.92 18.61
CA VAL A 154 9.74 -21.83 17.64
C VAL A 154 10.32 -20.57 18.29
N CYS A 155 11.05 -19.78 17.51
CA CYS A 155 11.64 -18.52 17.96
C CYS A 155 10.57 -17.56 18.49
N GLN A 156 10.82 -16.92 19.64
CA GLN A 156 9.90 -15.98 20.28
C GLN A 156 9.81 -14.60 19.61
N VAL A 157 10.69 -14.28 18.66
CA VAL A 157 10.55 -13.04 17.87
C VAL A 157 9.26 -13.13 17.04
N ALA A 158 8.38 -12.14 17.16
CA ALA A 158 7.02 -12.18 16.63
C ALA A 158 6.96 -12.36 15.11
N SER A 159 7.96 -11.86 14.39
CA SER A 159 8.08 -11.97 12.93
C SER A 159 8.71 -13.30 12.47
N CYS A 160 9.28 -14.07 13.39
CA CYS A 160 10.02 -15.28 13.09
C CYS A 160 9.11 -16.51 13.01
N PHE A 161 9.51 -17.47 12.19
CA PHE A 161 8.89 -18.78 12.08
C PHE A 161 9.93 -19.91 12.11
N TRP A 162 11.17 -19.59 12.48
CA TRP A 162 12.25 -20.56 12.58
C TRP A 162 12.24 -21.25 13.93
N LEU A 163 12.77 -22.46 13.95
CA LEU A 163 13.04 -23.21 15.16
C LEU A 163 14.17 -22.56 15.97
N CYS A 164 14.07 -22.67 17.29
CA CYS A 164 15.13 -22.31 18.22
C CYS A 164 16.38 -23.15 17.97
N ASP A 165 17.56 -22.63 18.34
CA ASP A 165 18.85 -23.31 18.12
C ASP A 165 19.00 -24.61 18.94
N GLY A 166 18.22 -24.74 20.01
CA GLY A 166 18.18 -25.92 20.87
C GLY A 166 17.14 -25.79 21.98
N PRO A 167 16.92 -26.87 22.75
CA PRO A 167 16.01 -26.87 23.89
C PRO A 167 16.47 -25.86 24.96
N GLY A 168 15.52 -25.10 25.49
CA GLY A 168 15.77 -24.01 26.45
C GLY A 168 16.18 -22.67 25.81
N SER A 169 16.45 -22.63 24.51
CA SER A 169 16.67 -21.36 23.81
C SER A 169 15.35 -20.69 23.44
N ARG A 170 15.27 -19.38 23.69
CA ARG A 170 14.12 -18.53 23.29
C ARG A 170 14.13 -18.15 21.82
N TYR A 171 15.29 -18.26 21.16
CA TYR A 171 15.50 -17.67 19.84
C TYR A 171 16.19 -18.62 18.88
N CYS A 172 15.88 -18.46 17.59
CA CYS A 172 16.70 -19.05 16.55
C CYS A 172 18.11 -18.42 16.58
N ARG A 173 19.09 -19.14 16.03
CA ARG A 173 20.49 -18.69 16.04
C ARG A 173 20.70 -17.29 15.46
N ALA A 174 19.98 -16.96 14.38
CA ALA A 174 20.08 -15.65 13.75
C ALA A 174 19.63 -14.53 14.70
N HIS A 175 18.56 -14.75 15.45
CA HIS A 175 18.05 -13.79 16.42
C HIS A 175 18.91 -13.73 17.69
N GLN A 176 19.48 -14.85 18.14
CA GLN A 176 20.49 -14.81 19.22
C GLN A 176 21.69 -13.94 18.83
N ALA A 177 22.21 -14.13 17.62
CA ALA A 177 23.34 -13.33 17.12
C ALA A 177 23.00 -11.85 16.99
N ARG A 178 21.79 -11.51 16.53
CA ARG A 178 21.32 -10.12 16.44
C ARG A 178 21.13 -9.47 17.81
N LEU A 179 20.53 -10.18 18.77
CA LEU A 179 20.37 -9.67 20.14
C LEU A 179 21.74 -9.44 20.79
N ALA A 180 22.68 -10.38 20.61
CA ALA A 180 24.04 -10.24 21.11
C ALA A 180 24.78 -9.05 20.46
N ALA A 181 24.61 -8.85 19.14
CA ALA A 181 25.16 -7.69 18.44
C ALA A 181 24.54 -6.38 18.94
N ALA A 182 23.21 -6.29 19.05
CA ALA A 182 22.53 -5.10 19.55
C ALA A 182 22.97 -4.73 20.98
N LYS A 183 23.16 -5.73 21.86
CA LYS A 183 23.72 -5.53 23.20
C LYS A 183 25.16 -5.02 23.17
N ARG A 184 25.99 -5.58 22.30
CA ARG A 184 27.40 -5.18 22.15
C ARG A 184 27.55 -3.76 21.59
N ASP A 185 26.71 -3.42 20.61
CA ASP A 185 26.79 -2.16 19.87
C ASP A 185 26.03 -1.02 20.58
N GLY A 186 25.43 -1.28 21.76
CA GLY A 186 24.69 -0.28 22.54
C GLY A 186 23.32 0.12 21.96
N HIS A 187 22.82 -0.63 20.97
CA HIS A 187 21.51 -0.38 20.35
C HIS A 187 20.34 -1.08 21.05
N PHE A 188 20.61 -1.89 22.08
CA PHE A 188 19.60 -2.55 22.89
C PHE A 188 19.27 -1.70 24.12
N ASP A 189 18.01 -1.27 24.22
CA ASP A 189 17.49 -0.40 25.29
C ASP A 189 17.12 -1.15 26.57
N GLY A 190 17.36 -2.47 26.63
CA GLY A 190 16.99 -3.32 27.75
C GLY A 190 15.59 -3.96 27.63
N ASP A 191 14.75 -3.47 26.70
CA ASP A 191 13.38 -3.94 26.52
C ASP A 191 13.31 -5.13 25.56
N GLU A 192 13.54 -6.33 26.11
CA GLU A 192 13.49 -7.57 25.34
C GLU A 192 12.09 -7.85 24.72
N PRO A 193 10.95 -7.63 25.40
CA PRO A 193 9.62 -7.74 24.79
C PRO A 193 9.41 -6.82 23.59
N LYS A 194 9.81 -5.54 23.67
CA LYS A 194 9.75 -4.62 22.53
C LYS A 194 10.66 -5.06 21.39
N TRP A 195 11.86 -5.55 21.70
CA TRP A 195 12.74 -6.13 20.70
C TRP A 195 12.10 -7.35 20.02
N GLN A 196 11.50 -8.27 20.77
CA GLN A 196 10.76 -9.41 20.22
C GLN A 196 9.61 -9.01 19.30
N ALA A 197 8.87 -7.95 19.67
CA ALA A 197 7.73 -7.47 18.90
C ALA A 197 8.14 -6.78 17.59
N THR A 198 9.28 -6.09 17.57
CA THR A 198 9.69 -5.21 16.46
C THR A 198 10.78 -5.81 15.56
N GLU A 199 11.59 -6.75 16.07
CA GLU A 199 12.69 -7.35 15.33
C GLU A 199 12.20 -8.09 14.08
N THR A 200 13.01 -8.02 13.03
CA THR A 200 12.69 -8.52 11.70
C THR A 200 12.98 -10.01 11.58
N SER A 201 12.22 -10.70 10.73
CA SER A 201 12.50 -12.11 10.43
C SER A 201 13.82 -12.21 9.65
N PRO A 202 14.64 -13.26 9.84
CA PRO A 202 15.78 -13.52 8.97
C PRO A 202 15.29 -13.57 7.51
N ALA A 203 16.03 -12.90 6.61
CA ALA A 203 15.65 -12.88 5.22
C ALA A 203 15.78 -14.30 4.63
N ILE A 204 14.68 -14.79 4.07
CA ILE A 204 14.68 -16.02 3.26
C ILE A 204 14.35 -15.64 1.83
N ASP A 205 15.09 -16.23 0.90
CA ASP A 205 14.86 -16.04 -0.53
C ASP A 205 13.38 -16.27 -0.87
N ARG A 206 12.76 -15.27 -1.50
CA ARG A 206 11.36 -15.26 -1.96
C ARG A 206 10.29 -15.44 -0.88
N ARG A 207 10.64 -15.62 0.40
CA ARG A 207 9.69 -15.76 1.50
C ARG A 207 9.64 -14.52 2.37
N VAL A 208 8.46 -13.95 2.51
CA VAL A 208 8.22 -12.74 3.30
C VAL A 208 7.28 -13.05 4.46
N SER A 209 7.76 -12.87 5.69
CA SER A 209 6.95 -13.07 6.90
C SER A 209 6.09 -11.84 7.20
N LEU A 210 4.78 -12.06 7.26
CA LEU A 210 3.79 -11.10 7.76
C LEU A 210 3.44 -11.37 9.24
N ARG A 211 4.13 -12.32 9.90
CA ARG A 211 3.96 -12.58 11.34
C ARG A 211 4.28 -11.35 12.18
N GLY A 212 3.65 -11.25 13.34
CA GLY A 212 3.79 -10.09 14.24
C GLY A 212 3.11 -8.81 13.74
N LEU A 213 2.40 -8.87 12.61
CA LEU A 213 1.49 -7.80 12.19
C LEU A 213 0.06 -8.13 12.63
N PRO A 214 -0.74 -7.11 13.02
CA PRO A 214 -2.19 -7.20 13.17
C PRO A 214 -2.87 -7.84 11.95
N GLU A 215 -3.97 -8.57 12.19
CA GLU A 215 -4.72 -9.27 11.14
C GLU A 215 -5.21 -8.30 10.05
N ARG A 216 -5.63 -7.10 10.48
CA ARG A 216 -6.00 -6.01 9.59
C ARG A 216 -4.90 -5.65 8.60
N LEU A 217 -3.67 -5.42 9.07
CA LEU A 217 -2.52 -5.12 8.22
C LEU A 217 -2.18 -6.27 7.28
N VAL A 218 -2.29 -7.52 7.75
CA VAL A 218 -2.06 -8.70 6.92
C VAL A 218 -3.05 -8.72 5.75
N ALA A 219 -4.34 -8.54 6.03
CA ALA A 219 -5.38 -8.50 5.00
C ALA A 219 -5.17 -7.35 4.00
N GLU A 220 -4.81 -6.15 4.48
CA GLU A 220 -4.52 -5.00 3.60
C GLU A 220 -3.33 -5.26 2.68
N LEU A 221 -2.23 -5.80 3.21
CA LEU A 221 -1.03 -6.11 2.44
C LEU A 221 -1.28 -7.19 1.37
N LEU A 222 -2.04 -8.24 1.72
CA LEU A 222 -2.41 -9.29 0.77
C LEU A 222 -3.32 -8.73 -0.33
N TYR A 223 -4.36 -7.99 0.04
CA TYR A 223 -5.30 -7.44 -0.93
C TYR A 223 -4.61 -6.43 -1.86
N GLY A 224 -3.77 -5.56 -1.32
CA GLY A 224 -2.99 -4.63 -2.13
C GLY A 224 -1.94 -5.33 -3.02
N LEU A 225 -1.39 -6.47 -2.60
CA LEU A 225 -0.52 -7.30 -3.45
C LEU A 225 -1.33 -7.95 -4.58
N GLN A 226 -2.53 -8.45 -4.30
CA GLN A 226 -3.45 -9.02 -5.30
C GLN A 226 -3.81 -7.98 -6.38
N VAL A 227 -4.35 -6.83 -5.98
CA VAL A 227 -4.75 -5.75 -6.90
C VAL A 227 -3.59 -5.30 -7.79
N ARG A 228 -2.37 -5.25 -7.25
CA ARG A 228 -1.17 -4.92 -8.03
C ARG A 228 -0.79 -6.02 -9.01
N THR A 229 -0.96 -7.29 -8.62
CA THR A 229 -0.70 -8.45 -9.46
C THR A 229 -1.67 -8.48 -10.64
N GLU A 230 -2.97 -8.27 -10.39
CA GLU A 230 -4.02 -8.15 -11.40
C GLU A 230 -3.78 -6.96 -12.34
N SER A 231 -3.27 -5.85 -11.81
CA SER A 231 -2.90 -4.66 -12.60
C SER A 231 -1.56 -4.81 -13.34
N GLU A 232 -0.97 -6.00 -13.36
CA GLU A 232 0.32 -6.31 -13.97
C GLU A 232 1.49 -5.43 -13.47
N ILE A 233 1.41 -4.95 -12.22
CA ILE A 233 2.44 -4.10 -11.64
C ILE A 233 3.46 -4.97 -10.91
N ARG A 234 4.69 -4.96 -11.44
CA ARG A 234 5.85 -5.62 -10.84
C ARG A 234 5.99 -5.32 -9.35
N THR A 235 6.07 -6.37 -8.54
CA THR A 235 6.32 -6.27 -7.10
C THR A 235 7.38 -7.28 -6.69
N TRP A 236 8.44 -6.78 -6.04
CA TRP A 236 9.55 -7.60 -5.58
C TRP A 236 9.37 -8.02 -4.12
N ASP A 237 9.90 -9.18 -3.74
CA ASP A 237 9.77 -9.73 -2.39
C ASP A 237 10.40 -8.80 -1.33
N TYR A 238 11.54 -8.19 -1.64
CA TYR A 238 12.22 -7.25 -0.76
C TYR A 238 11.41 -5.96 -0.53
N THR A 239 10.55 -5.57 -1.47
CA THR A 239 9.63 -4.42 -1.32
C THR A 239 8.59 -4.72 -0.25
N LEU A 240 7.88 -5.86 -0.37
CA LEU A 240 6.91 -6.30 0.65
C LEU A 240 7.59 -6.51 2.00
N ARG A 241 8.79 -7.11 2.01
CA ARG A 241 9.57 -7.36 3.23
C ARG A 241 9.93 -6.06 3.95
N GLN A 242 10.41 -5.04 3.23
CA GLN A 242 10.74 -3.76 3.83
C GLN A 242 9.48 -3.10 4.43
N VAL A 243 8.37 -3.12 3.69
CA VAL A 243 7.10 -2.53 4.16
C VAL A 243 6.59 -3.24 5.41
N ALA A 244 6.52 -4.58 5.41
CA ALA A 244 6.11 -5.36 6.57
C ALA A 244 7.01 -5.12 7.79
N ASN A 245 8.34 -5.03 7.58
CA ASN A 245 9.29 -4.73 8.65
C ASN A 245 9.10 -3.32 9.22
N ARG A 246 8.85 -2.31 8.38
CA ARG A 246 8.62 -0.94 8.84
C ARG A 246 7.29 -0.77 9.55
N LEU A 247 6.22 -1.38 9.04
CA LEU A 247 4.91 -1.38 9.72
C LEU A 247 4.99 -2.01 11.11
N ARG A 248 5.74 -3.11 11.24
CA ARG A 248 5.99 -3.78 12.54
C ARG A 248 6.80 -2.91 13.49
N ALA A 249 7.90 -2.33 13.01
CA ALA A 249 8.74 -1.44 13.82
C ALA A 249 7.96 -0.19 14.30
N MET A 250 7.02 0.29 13.49
CA MET A 250 6.11 1.39 13.84
C MET A 250 4.93 0.97 14.71
N GLN A 251 4.73 -0.33 14.94
CA GLN A 251 3.55 -0.92 15.56
C GLN A 251 2.24 -0.36 14.97
N ALA A 252 2.20 -0.24 13.64
CA ALA A 252 1.01 0.23 12.95
C ALA A 252 -0.15 -0.78 13.10
N THR A 253 -1.38 -0.27 13.19
CA THR A 253 -2.62 -1.07 13.31
C THR A 253 -3.28 -1.33 11.96
N ASP A 254 -3.18 -0.36 11.06
CA ASP A 254 -3.78 -0.34 9.73
C ASP A 254 -3.04 0.67 8.82
N ILE A 255 -3.13 0.47 7.51
CA ILE A 255 -2.50 1.30 6.47
C ILE A 255 -3.42 2.49 6.10
N GLU A 256 -4.74 2.32 6.19
CA GLU A 256 -5.71 3.33 5.76
C GLU A 256 -5.63 4.63 6.57
N THR A 257 -5.42 4.54 7.89
CA THR A 257 -5.32 5.69 8.79
C THR A 257 -3.88 6.15 9.06
N LEU A 258 -2.89 5.42 8.54
CA LEU A 258 -1.49 5.77 8.73
C LEU A 258 -1.19 7.15 8.14
N SER A 259 -0.71 8.07 8.99
CA SER A 259 -0.47 9.46 8.60
C SER A 259 0.65 9.58 7.56
N ASP A 260 0.50 10.54 6.65
CA ASP A 260 1.49 10.76 5.58
C ASP A 260 2.87 11.14 6.12
N GLU A 261 2.92 11.81 7.27
CA GLU A 261 4.18 12.12 7.93
C GLU A 261 4.94 10.84 8.33
N ARG A 262 4.26 9.89 8.97
CA ARG A 262 4.87 8.60 9.34
C ARG A 262 5.36 7.84 8.12
N VAL A 263 4.59 7.85 7.03
CA VAL A 263 4.99 7.22 5.76
C VAL A 263 6.25 7.88 5.16
N ARG A 264 6.41 9.21 5.33
CA ARG A 264 7.61 9.93 4.85
C ARG A 264 8.84 9.66 5.70
N THR A 265 8.70 9.66 7.03
CA THR A 265 9.85 9.61 7.97
C THR A 265 10.32 8.19 8.32
N CYS A 266 9.54 7.15 8.02
CA CYS A 266 9.88 5.77 8.39
C CYS A 266 11.06 5.12 7.63
N GLY A 267 11.82 5.87 6.82
CA GLY A 267 13.04 5.40 6.16
C GLY A 267 12.84 4.24 5.17
N MET A 268 11.70 4.21 4.49
CA MET A 268 11.45 3.30 3.35
C MET A 268 12.11 3.83 2.08
N SER A 269 12.48 2.93 1.17
CA SER A 269 12.85 3.32 -0.19
C SER A 269 11.64 3.86 -0.94
N ASP A 270 11.85 4.64 -2.00
CA ASP A 270 10.76 5.20 -2.81
C ASP A 270 9.88 4.10 -3.41
N LEU A 271 10.48 2.98 -3.82
CA LEU A 271 9.77 1.82 -4.33
C LEU A 271 8.82 1.21 -3.27
N SER A 272 9.31 1.03 -2.04
CA SER A 272 8.51 0.50 -0.93
C SER A 272 7.45 1.47 -0.46
N ARG A 273 7.75 2.77 -0.47
CA ARG A 273 6.76 3.81 -0.20
C ARG A 273 5.65 3.81 -1.26
N GLY A 274 6.02 3.71 -2.54
CA GLY A 274 5.07 3.59 -3.63
C GLY A 274 4.19 2.35 -3.51
N PHE A 275 4.76 1.20 -3.13
CA PHE A 275 3.99 0.00 -2.82
C PHE A 275 2.98 0.23 -1.69
N LEU A 276 3.42 0.77 -0.54
CA LEU A 276 2.53 1.04 0.60
C LEU A 276 1.38 1.99 0.23
N LEU A 277 1.67 3.06 -0.51
CA LEU A 277 0.66 4.00 -0.99
C LEU A 277 -0.31 3.36 -1.99
N GLY A 278 0.17 2.44 -2.82
CA GLY A 278 -0.64 1.61 -3.70
C GLY A 278 -1.60 0.71 -2.91
N VAL A 279 -1.08 -0.02 -1.91
CA VAL A 279 -1.89 -0.83 -0.98
C VAL A 279 -2.96 0.01 -0.29
N ARG A 280 -2.58 1.19 0.23
CA ARG A 280 -3.52 2.13 0.86
C ARG A 280 -4.64 2.55 -0.09
N SER A 281 -4.31 2.81 -1.35
CA SER A 281 -5.28 3.23 -2.36
C SER A 281 -6.20 2.07 -2.77
N ALA A 282 -5.65 0.86 -2.92
CA ALA A 282 -6.42 -0.34 -3.19
C ALA A 282 -7.43 -0.61 -2.07
N ALA A 283 -6.99 -0.61 -0.81
CA ALA A 283 -7.86 -0.78 0.35
C ALA A 283 -9.00 0.25 0.34
N ARG A 284 -8.69 1.56 0.22
CA ARG A 284 -9.71 2.62 0.21
C ARG A 284 -10.75 2.50 -0.89
N ARG A 285 -10.39 1.92 -2.03
CA ARG A 285 -11.28 1.70 -3.17
C ARG A 285 -12.14 0.44 -3.03
N LEU A 286 -11.80 -0.47 -2.13
CA LEU A 286 -12.57 -1.69 -1.93
C LEU A 286 -13.98 -1.34 -1.44
N GLY A 287 -14.98 -1.69 -2.27
CA GLY A 287 -16.39 -1.38 -2.03
C GLY A 287 -16.79 0.06 -2.37
N SER A 288 -15.91 0.83 -3.04
CA SER A 288 -16.26 2.14 -3.59
C SER A 288 -16.73 2.00 -5.03
N ASP A 289 -17.79 2.71 -5.36
CA ASP A 289 -18.35 2.86 -6.70
C ASP A 289 -18.59 4.36 -6.99
N PRO A 290 -18.85 4.75 -8.25
CA PRO A 290 -19.11 6.15 -8.58
C PRO A 290 -20.21 6.82 -7.75
N GLU A 291 -21.25 6.07 -7.32
CA GLU A 291 -22.40 6.58 -6.59
C GLU A 291 -22.11 6.85 -5.11
N THR A 292 -21.25 6.04 -4.50
CA THR A 292 -20.78 6.19 -3.13
C THR A 292 -19.66 7.21 -3.05
N GLU A 293 -18.76 7.22 -4.05
CA GLU A 293 -17.65 8.17 -4.13
C GLU A 293 -18.15 9.61 -4.32
N CYS A 294 -19.21 9.80 -5.14
CA CYS A 294 -19.74 11.13 -5.40
C CYS A 294 -20.33 11.83 -4.16
N ARG A 295 -20.63 11.09 -3.08
CA ARG A 295 -21.10 11.65 -1.81
C ARG A 295 -19.99 12.34 -1.02
N LYS A 296 -18.73 12.01 -1.25
CA LYS A 296 -17.56 12.60 -0.54
C LYS A 296 -17.27 14.02 -1.06
N ASP A 297 -16.47 14.78 -0.30
CA ASP A 297 -15.99 16.11 -0.73
C ASP A 297 -14.62 16.06 -1.43
N VAL A 298 -13.97 14.90 -1.37
CA VAL A 298 -12.76 14.59 -2.13
C VAL A 298 -12.97 13.25 -2.82
N TRP A 299 -12.97 13.26 -4.15
CA TRP A 299 -13.20 12.05 -4.95
C TRP A 299 -11.88 11.45 -5.40
N ASP A 300 -11.71 10.15 -5.19
CA ASP A 300 -10.68 9.36 -5.87
C ASP A 300 -11.11 9.09 -7.31
N MET A 301 -10.42 9.74 -8.25
CA MET A 301 -10.79 9.67 -9.66
C MET A 301 -10.63 8.29 -10.27
N ALA A 302 -9.88 7.39 -9.62
CA ALA A 302 -9.72 6.03 -10.11
C ALA A 302 -11.01 5.23 -10.03
N VAL A 303 -11.92 5.57 -9.10
CA VAL A 303 -13.27 4.98 -9.04
C VAL A 303 -14.07 5.29 -10.30
N PHE A 304 -13.78 6.43 -10.94
CA PHE A 304 -14.36 6.86 -12.21
C PHE A 304 -13.50 6.49 -13.44
N GLY A 305 -12.47 5.65 -13.27
CA GLY A 305 -11.57 5.24 -14.36
C GLY A 305 -10.53 6.29 -14.78
N HIS A 306 -10.22 7.26 -13.90
CA HIS A 306 -9.30 8.37 -14.18
C HIS A 306 -8.20 8.50 -13.13
N GLY A 307 -7.11 9.22 -13.44
CA GLY A 307 -6.02 9.45 -12.48
C GLY A 307 -6.20 10.72 -11.64
N GLY A 308 -5.84 10.69 -10.37
CA GLY A 308 -5.79 11.88 -9.50
C GLY A 308 -6.96 11.98 -8.50
N ARG A 309 -7.22 13.20 -8.01
CA ARG A 309 -8.32 13.49 -7.08
C ARG A 309 -9.06 14.76 -7.49
N LEU A 310 -10.38 14.79 -7.25
CA LEU A 310 -11.16 16.02 -7.29
C LEU A 310 -11.42 16.51 -5.87
N HIS A 311 -11.25 17.81 -5.65
CA HIS A 311 -11.41 18.46 -4.35
C HIS A 311 -12.48 19.54 -4.44
N PHE A 312 -13.54 19.38 -3.65
CA PHE A 312 -14.64 20.35 -3.51
C PHE A 312 -14.56 21.16 -2.22
N THR A 313 -13.59 20.86 -1.36
CA THR A 313 -13.41 21.46 -0.02
C THR A 313 -13.10 22.96 -0.03
N LYS A 314 -12.78 23.55 -1.19
CA LYS A 314 -12.58 25.00 -1.34
C LYS A 314 -13.88 25.78 -1.52
N ILE A 315 -15.01 25.09 -1.67
CA ILE A 315 -16.33 25.71 -1.78
C ILE A 315 -16.97 25.62 -0.40
N ASP A 316 -17.12 26.76 0.28
CA ASP A 316 -17.61 26.82 1.66
C ASP A 316 -19.13 26.61 1.75
N GLN A 317 -19.88 27.10 0.76
CA GLN A 317 -21.34 27.02 0.74
C GLN A 317 -21.79 25.58 0.42
N PRO A 318 -22.52 24.87 1.31
CA PRO A 318 -22.89 23.47 1.11
C PRO A 318 -23.70 23.22 -0.16
N GLU A 319 -24.67 24.08 -0.46
CA GLU A 319 -25.53 23.94 -1.64
C GLU A 319 -24.76 24.11 -2.95
N LEU A 320 -23.86 25.10 -3.00
CA LEU A 320 -22.97 25.28 -4.16
C LEU A 320 -22.02 24.09 -4.31
N ARG A 321 -21.51 23.54 -3.20
CA ARG A 321 -20.63 22.36 -3.20
C ARG A 321 -21.34 21.14 -3.76
N GLU A 322 -22.57 20.86 -3.30
CA GLU A 322 -23.37 19.74 -3.81
C GLU A 322 -23.77 19.93 -5.27
N ALA A 323 -24.15 21.14 -5.68
CA ALA A 323 -24.39 21.44 -7.10
C ALA A 323 -23.12 21.20 -7.95
N ALA A 324 -21.94 21.60 -7.45
CA ALA A 324 -20.67 21.41 -8.15
C ALA A 324 -20.31 19.93 -8.28
N LYS A 325 -20.61 19.12 -7.25
CA LYS A 325 -20.48 17.66 -7.28
C LYS A 325 -21.40 17.06 -8.34
N ILE A 326 -22.68 17.42 -8.37
CA ILE A 326 -23.64 16.94 -9.40
C ILE A 326 -23.16 17.30 -10.81
N TRP A 327 -22.72 18.55 -11.01
CA TRP A 327 -22.14 18.98 -12.28
C TRP A 327 -20.91 18.16 -12.67
N ALA A 328 -19.97 17.96 -11.75
CA ALA A 328 -18.78 17.16 -12.01
C ALA A 328 -19.14 15.72 -12.39
N TYR A 329 -20.09 15.10 -11.67
CA TYR A 329 -20.57 13.75 -11.98
C TYR A 329 -21.16 13.64 -13.39
N ASP A 330 -22.01 14.58 -13.78
CA ASP A 330 -22.62 14.65 -15.12
C ASP A 330 -21.58 14.93 -16.24
N GLU A 331 -20.51 15.66 -15.90
CA GLU A 331 -19.49 16.09 -16.85
C GLU A 331 -18.41 15.02 -17.11
N LEU A 332 -18.08 14.20 -16.11
CA LEU A 332 -17.03 13.19 -16.21
C LEU A 332 -17.23 12.21 -17.39
N PRO A 333 -18.42 11.60 -17.60
CA PRO A 333 -18.65 10.69 -18.73
C PRO A 333 -18.50 11.34 -20.10
N ARG A 334 -18.55 12.67 -20.22
CA ARG A 334 -18.39 13.39 -21.49
C ARG A 334 -16.93 13.64 -21.86
N ARG A 335 -16.01 13.50 -20.91
CA ARG A 335 -14.60 13.79 -21.13
C ARG A 335 -13.84 12.54 -21.53
N ARG A 336 -12.83 12.74 -22.38
CA ARG A 336 -11.90 11.70 -22.85
C ARG A 336 -10.47 12.22 -22.74
N GLY A 337 -9.51 11.32 -22.55
CA GLY A 337 -8.08 11.62 -22.55
C GLY A 337 -7.44 11.64 -21.15
N LYS A 338 -6.15 12.01 -21.12
CA LYS A 338 -5.30 11.84 -19.92
C LYS A 338 -5.45 12.96 -18.86
N LYS A 339 -6.14 14.05 -19.17
CA LYS A 339 -6.25 15.25 -18.32
C LYS A 339 -7.68 15.51 -17.79
N VAL A 340 -8.53 14.49 -17.75
CA VAL A 340 -9.95 14.63 -17.34
C VAL A 340 -10.07 15.29 -15.96
N THR A 341 -9.31 14.81 -14.97
CA THR A 341 -9.32 15.35 -13.61
C THR A 341 -8.98 16.83 -13.57
N SER A 342 -7.91 17.25 -14.26
CA SER A 342 -7.55 18.67 -14.32
C SER A 342 -8.61 19.50 -15.04
N ALA A 343 -9.23 18.95 -16.08
CA ALA A 343 -10.25 19.64 -16.86
C ALA A 343 -11.55 19.88 -16.07
N VAL A 344 -11.84 19.05 -15.05
CA VAL A 344 -12.96 19.25 -14.11
C VAL A 344 -12.53 20.07 -12.89
N GLN A 345 -11.33 19.83 -12.34
CA GLN A 345 -10.84 20.55 -11.16
C GLN A 345 -10.66 22.05 -11.42
N VAL A 346 -10.25 22.45 -12.63
CA VAL A 346 -10.04 23.88 -12.95
C VAL A 346 -11.36 24.68 -12.83
N PRO A 347 -12.49 24.26 -13.42
CA PRO A 347 -13.79 24.87 -13.15
C PRO A 347 -14.21 24.83 -11.68
N VAL A 348 -13.98 23.73 -10.95
CA VAL A 348 -14.26 23.65 -9.50
C VAL A 348 -13.43 24.68 -8.71
N ASN A 349 -12.16 24.86 -9.05
CA ASN A 349 -11.31 25.89 -8.44
C ASN A 349 -11.83 27.30 -8.75
N ALA A 350 -12.36 27.54 -9.94
CA ALA A 350 -12.97 28.82 -10.31
C ALA A 350 -14.23 29.09 -9.49
N LEU A 351 -15.06 28.07 -9.23
CA LEU A 351 -16.17 28.16 -8.26
C LEU A 351 -15.68 28.40 -6.84
N GLY A 352 -14.52 27.88 -6.44
CA GLY A 352 -13.89 28.21 -5.15
C GLY A 352 -13.59 29.71 -5.02
N LEU A 353 -13.16 30.39 -6.09
CA LEU A 353 -12.97 31.85 -6.07
C LEU A 353 -14.29 32.62 -5.94
N LEU A 354 -15.37 32.12 -6.55
CA LEU A 354 -16.71 32.68 -6.36
C LEU A 354 -17.16 32.48 -4.91
N SER A 355 -16.98 31.27 -4.37
CA SER A 355 -17.28 30.91 -2.99
C SER A 355 -16.58 31.83 -1.99
N GLU A 356 -15.28 32.05 -2.18
CA GLU A 356 -14.49 32.96 -1.36
C GLU A 356 -15.01 34.41 -1.43
N SER A 357 -15.43 34.87 -2.61
CA SER A 357 -16.02 36.21 -2.78
C SER A 357 -17.33 36.35 -2.01
N LEU A 358 -18.21 35.34 -2.10
CA LEU A 358 -19.48 35.31 -1.38
C LEU A 358 -19.27 35.30 0.14
N SER A 359 -18.32 34.48 0.62
CA SER A 359 -17.95 34.41 2.03
C SER A 359 -17.48 35.75 2.59
N LEU A 360 -16.83 36.58 1.78
CA LEU A 360 -16.25 37.86 2.21
C LEU A 360 -17.19 39.07 2.04
N GLN A 361 -18.07 39.04 1.05
CA GLN A 361 -18.89 40.20 0.67
C GLN A 361 -20.29 40.17 1.25
N ARG A 362 -20.79 38.98 1.62
CA ARG A 362 -22.14 38.85 2.16
C ARG A 362 -22.12 38.53 3.66
N PRO A 363 -23.05 39.11 4.46
CA PRO A 363 -23.18 38.79 5.88
C PRO A 363 -23.52 37.32 6.15
N ASP A 364 -24.32 36.69 5.28
CA ASP A 364 -24.70 35.28 5.35
C ASP A 364 -23.64 34.33 4.78
N GLN A 365 -22.49 34.88 4.37
CA GLN A 365 -21.40 34.16 3.70
C GLN A 365 -21.89 33.41 2.44
N GLY A 366 -22.98 33.87 1.82
CA GLY A 366 -23.59 33.25 0.64
C GLY A 366 -24.22 31.88 0.88
N ARG A 367 -24.52 31.50 2.12
CA ARG A 367 -25.12 30.20 2.45
C ARG A 367 -26.53 29.99 1.87
N HIS A 368 -27.22 31.08 1.55
CA HIS A 368 -28.58 31.08 1.00
C HIS A 368 -28.54 31.38 -0.51
N ILE A 369 -28.53 30.33 -1.34
CA ILE A 369 -28.37 30.47 -2.80
C ILE A 369 -29.54 31.24 -3.44
N GLU A 370 -30.72 31.15 -2.84
CA GLU A 370 -31.95 31.85 -3.27
C GLU A 370 -31.87 33.36 -3.12
N GLN A 371 -30.94 33.86 -2.31
CA GLN A 371 -30.70 35.30 -2.09
C GLN A 371 -29.58 35.84 -2.98
N TRP A 372 -29.04 35.01 -3.87
CA TRP A 372 -28.00 35.43 -4.81
C TRP A 372 -28.62 36.28 -5.91
N SER A 373 -27.92 37.35 -6.22
CA SER A 373 -28.37 38.40 -7.12
C SER A 373 -27.28 38.74 -8.12
N ARG A 374 -27.62 39.61 -9.08
CA ARG A 374 -26.64 40.19 -9.99
C ARG A 374 -25.53 40.96 -9.24
N GLN A 375 -25.83 41.55 -8.08
CA GLN A 375 -24.85 42.30 -7.31
C GLN A 375 -23.72 41.40 -6.79
N ASP A 376 -24.02 40.16 -6.42
CA ASP A 376 -23.01 39.20 -5.95
C ASP A 376 -22.03 38.84 -7.08
N ILE A 377 -22.53 38.68 -8.31
CA ILE A 377 -21.69 38.45 -9.49
C ILE A 377 -20.85 39.68 -9.81
N VAL A 378 -21.40 40.89 -9.72
CA VAL A 378 -20.63 42.13 -9.91
C VAL A 378 -19.53 42.26 -8.86
N ALA A 379 -19.84 41.96 -7.60
CA ALA A 379 -18.87 42.02 -6.51
C ALA A 379 -17.75 40.98 -6.67
N PHE A 380 -18.07 39.78 -7.17
CA PHE A 380 -17.09 38.78 -7.61
C PHE A 380 -16.21 39.28 -8.76
N LEU A 381 -16.79 39.86 -9.82
CA LEU A 381 -16.04 40.40 -10.95
C LEU A 381 -15.09 41.54 -10.53
N ASN A 382 -15.55 42.41 -9.61
CA ASN A 382 -14.75 43.47 -9.03
C ASN A 382 -13.58 42.91 -8.20
N ARG A 383 -13.82 41.86 -7.40
CA ARG A 383 -12.76 41.15 -6.68
C ARG A 383 -11.70 40.59 -7.63
N LEU A 384 -12.12 39.93 -8.71
CA LEU A 384 -11.18 39.41 -9.71
C LEU A 384 -10.37 40.53 -10.40
N ALA A 385 -11.00 41.68 -10.67
CA ALA A 385 -10.30 42.84 -11.21
C ALA A 385 -9.26 43.39 -10.23
N TYR A 386 -9.59 43.46 -8.94
CA TYR A 386 -8.65 43.83 -7.88
C TYR A 386 -7.46 42.86 -7.78
N LEU A 387 -7.72 41.54 -7.81
CA LEU A 387 -6.66 40.53 -7.80
C LEU A 387 -5.75 40.61 -9.04
N GLN A 388 -6.32 40.97 -10.19
CA GLN A 388 -5.52 41.23 -11.39
C GLN A 388 -4.64 42.47 -11.23
N HIS A 389 -5.22 43.57 -10.76
CA HIS A 389 -4.50 44.84 -10.60
C HIS A 389 -3.37 44.75 -9.57
N SER A 390 -3.58 44.01 -8.49
CA SER A 390 -2.57 43.74 -7.45
C SER A 390 -1.50 42.71 -7.86
N GLY A 391 -1.55 42.17 -9.07
CA GLY A 391 -0.59 41.17 -9.57
C GLY A 391 -0.78 39.76 -9.02
N ALA A 392 -1.77 39.52 -8.16
CA ALA A 392 -2.10 38.20 -7.62
C ALA A 392 -2.74 37.26 -8.67
N MET A 393 -3.22 37.81 -9.79
CA MET A 393 -3.86 37.07 -10.88
C MET A 393 -3.48 37.64 -12.25
N SER A 394 -3.25 36.78 -13.25
CA SER A 394 -3.03 37.25 -14.62
C SER A 394 -4.34 37.61 -15.32
N HIS A 395 -4.28 38.47 -16.35
CA HIS A 395 -5.44 38.79 -17.19
C HIS A 395 -6.08 37.53 -17.81
N ARG A 396 -5.25 36.62 -18.34
CA ARG A 396 -5.70 35.35 -18.92
C ARG A 396 -6.41 34.48 -17.88
N THR A 397 -5.85 34.39 -16.67
CA THR A 397 -6.44 33.62 -15.57
C THR A 397 -7.79 34.20 -15.18
N ARG A 398 -7.92 35.53 -15.07
CA ARG A 398 -9.20 36.19 -14.79
C ARG A 398 -10.26 35.83 -15.84
N GLN A 399 -9.94 36.02 -17.12
CA GLN A 399 -10.89 35.73 -18.20
C GLN A 399 -11.35 34.26 -18.17
N THR A 400 -10.39 33.35 -18.05
CA THR A 400 -10.64 31.90 -17.98
C THR A 400 -11.50 31.53 -16.77
N THR A 401 -11.25 32.13 -15.60
CA THR A 401 -12.05 31.93 -14.38
C THR A 401 -13.50 32.36 -14.59
N VAL A 402 -13.73 33.54 -15.18
CA VAL A 402 -15.08 34.04 -15.46
C VAL A 402 -15.82 33.13 -16.44
N GLU A 403 -15.14 32.68 -17.50
CA GLU A 403 -15.70 31.75 -18.48
C GLU A 403 -16.12 30.42 -17.83
N TYR A 404 -15.28 29.85 -16.96
CA TYR A 404 -15.61 28.61 -16.25
C TYR A 404 -16.77 28.78 -15.27
N VAL A 405 -16.77 29.83 -14.44
CA VAL A 405 -17.89 30.08 -13.53
C VAL A 405 -19.19 30.22 -14.30
N ARG A 406 -19.20 31.02 -15.37
CA ARG A 406 -20.38 31.18 -16.23
C ARG A 406 -20.84 29.85 -16.83
N HIS A 407 -19.91 29.07 -17.38
CA HIS A 407 -20.21 27.77 -17.98
C HIS A 407 -20.85 26.81 -16.98
N VAL A 408 -20.25 26.68 -15.79
CA VAL A 408 -20.71 25.77 -14.75
C VAL A 408 -22.08 26.20 -14.21
N LEU A 409 -22.28 27.48 -13.88
CA LEU A 409 -23.57 27.98 -13.39
C LEU A 409 -24.68 27.79 -14.44
N ASN A 410 -24.40 28.04 -15.72
CA ASN A 410 -25.35 27.80 -16.80
C ASN A 410 -25.70 26.30 -16.92
N ARG A 411 -24.72 25.42 -16.75
CA ARG A 411 -24.93 23.97 -16.81
C ARG A 411 -25.73 23.47 -15.61
N MET A 412 -25.42 23.94 -14.40
CA MET A 412 -26.20 23.66 -13.18
C MET A 412 -27.67 24.03 -13.37
N ARG A 413 -27.92 25.25 -13.89
CA ARG A 413 -29.27 25.71 -14.21
C ARG A 413 -29.98 24.82 -15.22
N ALA A 414 -29.30 24.40 -16.29
CA ALA A 414 -29.87 23.52 -17.30
C ALA A 414 -30.26 22.15 -16.73
N MET A 415 -29.44 21.58 -15.84
CA MET A 415 -29.72 20.30 -15.19
C MET A 415 -30.91 20.39 -14.22
N SER A 416 -31.08 21.51 -13.51
CA SER A 416 -32.25 21.75 -12.66
C SER A 416 -33.55 21.94 -13.45
N GLY A 417 -33.49 22.29 -14.74
CA GLY A 417 -34.65 22.54 -15.59
C GLY A 417 -35.23 21.32 -16.31
N CYS A 418 -34.51 20.19 -16.37
CA CYS A 418 -34.95 18.97 -17.04
C CYS A 418 -35.69 18.03 -16.05
N VAL A 419 -36.94 18.31 -15.74
CA VAL A 419 -37.86 17.33 -15.13
C VAL A 419 -38.80 16.85 -16.25
N GLY A 420 -38.64 15.60 -16.67
CA GLY A 420 -39.42 14.99 -17.76
C GLY A 420 -40.87 14.67 -17.37
N GLU A 421 -41.75 14.60 -18.39
CA GLU A 421 -43.20 14.40 -18.29
C GLU A 421 -43.66 13.07 -17.67
N ASN A 422 -42.75 12.16 -17.29
CA ASN A 422 -43.09 10.81 -16.81
C ASN A 422 -42.49 10.43 -15.45
N GLY A 423 -42.43 11.36 -14.48
CA GLY A 423 -42.52 11.03 -13.04
C GLY A 423 -41.51 10.08 -12.37
N GLU A 424 -40.58 9.45 -13.09
CA GLU A 424 -39.59 8.53 -12.53
C GLU A 424 -38.31 9.29 -12.17
N ARG A 425 -38.15 9.54 -10.86
CA ARG A 425 -37.00 10.16 -10.23
C ARG A 425 -35.78 9.23 -10.26
N LEU A 426 -34.81 9.51 -11.13
CA LEU A 426 -33.44 9.05 -10.95
C LEU A 426 -32.80 9.85 -9.80
N LEU A 427 -32.68 9.23 -8.62
CA LEU A 427 -31.74 9.55 -7.52
C LEU A 427 -31.30 11.03 -7.37
N VAL A 428 -32.26 11.97 -7.27
CA VAL A 428 -31.98 13.33 -6.81
C VAL A 428 -32.70 13.51 -5.48
N SER A 429 -31.92 13.79 -4.42
CA SER A 429 -32.45 14.22 -3.12
C SER A 429 -33.55 15.28 -3.34
N PRO A 430 -34.70 15.16 -2.66
CA PRO A 430 -35.86 16.01 -2.88
C PRO A 430 -35.52 17.43 -2.45
N GLY A 431 -35.14 18.26 -3.42
CA GLY A 431 -34.78 19.64 -3.16
C GLY A 431 -34.34 20.35 -4.42
N ILE A 432 -33.38 19.80 -5.18
CA ILE A 432 -32.56 20.54 -6.16
C ILE A 432 -33.31 20.96 -7.47
N GLY A 433 -34.53 20.48 -7.70
CA GLY A 433 -35.26 20.67 -8.96
C GLY A 433 -35.88 22.06 -9.22
N CYS A 434 -35.81 23.03 -8.29
CA CYS A 434 -36.55 24.30 -8.42
C CYS A 434 -35.69 25.59 -8.41
N TRP A 435 -34.37 25.52 -8.22
CA TRP A 435 -33.59 26.68 -7.73
C TRP A 435 -33.15 27.71 -8.79
N PHE A 436 -33.23 27.41 -10.09
CA PHE A 436 -32.79 28.34 -11.14
C PHE A 436 -33.95 28.82 -12.05
N ARG A 437 -35.08 29.22 -11.47
CA ARG A 437 -36.14 29.95 -12.17
C ARG A 437 -35.96 31.46 -12.04
N CYS A 438 -34.98 32.04 -12.73
CA CYS A 438 -34.92 33.50 -12.91
C CYS A 438 -34.54 33.85 -14.37
N PRO A 439 -35.49 34.26 -15.24
CA PRO A 439 -35.27 34.40 -16.68
C PRO A 439 -34.26 35.48 -17.12
N GLU A 440 -33.77 36.34 -16.24
CA GLU A 440 -33.12 37.61 -16.63
C GLU A 440 -31.58 37.68 -16.48
N MET A 441 -30.85 36.56 -16.60
CA MET A 441 -29.38 36.57 -16.68
C MET A 441 -28.85 36.42 -18.12
N LEU A 442 -29.46 37.11 -19.08
CA LEU A 442 -28.85 37.31 -20.40
C LEU A 442 -27.94 38.53 -20.37
N MET A 443 -26.65 38.33 -20.12
CA MET A 443 -25.65 39.29 -20.56
C MET A 443 -25.56 39.23 -22.09
N ARG A 444 -26.20 40.19 -22.77
CA ARG A 444 -25.69 40.68 -24.05
C ARG A 444 -24.41 41.44 -23.75
N THR A 445 -23.30 40.94 -24.26
CA THR A 445 -22.07 41.73 -24.40
C THR A 445 -22.21 42.55 -25.67
N ASP A 446 -22.63 43.80 -25.56
CA ASP A 446 -22.29 44.80 -26.56
C ASP A 446 -20.96 45.45 -26.14
N SER A 447 -20.09 45.57 -27.14
CA SER A 447 -18.70 46.02 -27.08
C SER A 447 -18.51 47.41 -26.49
N ALA A 448 -17.50 47.56 -25.63
CA ALA A 448 -16.65 48.74 -25.51
C ALA A 448 -15.34 48.34 -24.79
#